data_AF-A0A925ZQ69-F1
#
_entry.id   AF-A0A925ZQ69-F1
#
_cell.length_a   1.000
_cell.length_b   1.000
_cell.length_c   1.000
_cell.angle_alpha   90.00
_cell.angle_beta   90.00
_cell.angle_gamma   90.00
#
_symmetry.space_group_name_H-M   'P 1'
#
loop_
_entity.id
_entity.type
_entity.pdbx_description
1 polymer ?
#
loop_
_entity_poly.entity_id
_entity_poly.type
_entity_poly.pdbx_seq_one_letter_code
_entity_poly.pdbx_strand_id
1 'polypeptide(L)'
;MTKQVFTRGAALVGVLGSGGCSSVDLPAPPLFEEAGSDDETPQPGSDDGETGGEATQASVTHEFGEGPLKAFEEIEPCVSWTLNNEEPLYVQAVTLSNLSGFHHSNWFVVPDSAYDGPDGYWDCSSRDFDEIAAAQAGTVIFAQSTQSWVETQRTTAGAVIKVPAHSRIVSDVHLLNLAPRAITTNSWMTLELIHPRDVEVVLTPMRLSYLDLTIPAQKRSRHSSSCNMRTYYEGYTGAAYDLKLHYALPHYHSLGDYFDLRMVGGERDGETLYQLEGFNAEANGQTYDPPLDLAQGDGLAFTCGYDNFRSEDVGWGFGDQEMCVMLLLVESQLLMDGSVVSASQFVGQQDDIAEYEGSCLTIGYPKSADQGPPSDGEKNAPLYLPPIAEGDVDVPPVPVCEDVDREAEPLAEHELADIRATLLAPACSFSACHGAGGAAGLDFTTPDLHGELSDHV
;
A
#
# COMPACT_ATOMS: atom_id res chain seq x y z
N MET A 1 -41.42 -13.09 36.93
CA MET A 1 -41.55 -11.78 36.25
C MET A 1 -40.89 -11.94 34.89
N THR A 2 -41.44 -12.74 33.98
CA THR A 2 -42.52 -12.46 33.01
C THR A 2 -42.15 -11.44 31.94
N LYS A 3 -41.84 -11.94 30.73
CA LYS A 3 -42.44 -11.54 29.44
C LYS A 3 -41.86 -12.47 28.35
N GLN A 4 -42.60 -13.49 27.94
CA GLN A 4 -43.69 -13.54 26.96
C GLN A 4 -43.21 -13.80 25.53
N VAL A 5 -43.51 -15.04 25.13
CA VAL A 5 -43.53 -15.65 23.81
C VAL A 5 -44.54 -14.94 22.89
N PHE A 6 -44.20 -14.82 21.61
CA PHE A 6 -45.17 -14.94 20.52
C PHE A 6 -44.66 -15.96 19.50
N THR A 7 -45.56 -16.84 19.07
CA THR A 7 -45.31 -17.96 18.17
C THR A 7 -46.37 -17.93 17.06
N ARG A 8 -46.03 -18.55 15.92
CA ARG A 8 -46.87 -19.03 14.79
C ARG A 8 -47.23 -17.96 13.74
N GLY A 9 -47.18 -18.26 12.44
CA GLY A 9 -46.85 -19.50 11.72
C GLY A 9 -47.36 -19.48 10.27
N ALA A 10 -47.09 -20.59 9.57
CA ALA A 10 -47.73 -21.11 8.34
C ALA A 10 -47.17 -20.69 6.95
N ALA A 11 -46.31 -21.59 6.45
CA ALA A 11 -46.27 -22.22 5.12
C ALA A 11 -47.13 -21.71 3.96
N LEU A 12 -46.52 -21.61 2.77
CA LEU A 12 -47.10 -22.13 1.54
C LEU A 12 -46.02 -22.64 0.57
N VAL A 13 -46.25 -23.85 0.07
CA VAL A 13 -45.51 -24.54 -0.99
C VAL A 13 -45.98 -24.04 -2.36
N GLY A 14 -45.06 -23.82 -3.29
CA GLY A 14 -45.34 -23.59 -4.70
C GLY A 14 -44.18 -24.07 -5.57
N VAL A 15 -44.41 -25.17 -6.28
CA VAL A 15 -43.49 -25.81 -7.25
C VAL A 15 -43.82 -25.27 -8.65
N LEU A 16 -42.80 -25.25 -9.51
CA LEU A 16 -42.77 -25.29 -10.99
C LEU A 16 -42.29 -24.01 -11.69
N GLY A 17 -41.21 -24.14 -12.46
CA GLY A 17 -40.80 -23.15 -13.44
C GLY A 17 -39.37 -23.32 -13.96
N SER A 18 -39.03 -24.49 -14.50
CA SER A 18 -37.81 -24.69 -15.30
C SER A 18 -37.89 -23.85 -16.58
N GLY A 19 -37.08 -22.80 -16.67
CA GLY A 19 -36.86 -21.99 -17.87
C GLY A 19 -35.37 -21.90 -18.14
N GLY A 20 -34.92 -22.48 -19.26
CA GLY A 20 -33.51 -22.55 -19.62
C GLY A 20 -32.91 -21.19 -19.95
N CYS A 21 -31.68 -20.97 -19.48
CA CYS A 21 -30.83 -19.92 -20.01
C CYS A 21 -30.29 -20.40 -21.37
N SER A 22 -30.73 -19.76 -22.45
CA SER A 22 -30.02 -19.83 -23.74
C SER A 22 -28.76 -18.98 -23.62
N SER A 23 -27.62 -19.60 -23.92
CA SER A 23 -26.36 -18.91 -24.16
C SER A 23 -26.53 -17.93 -25.32
N VAL A 24 -26.28 -16.65 -25.05
CA VAL A 24 -26.13 -15.64 -26.10
C VAL A 24 -24.66 -15.64 -26.46
N ASP A 25 -24.33 -16.06 -27.68
CA ASP A 25 -22.98 -15.95 -28.23
C ASP A 25 -22.59 -14.47 -28.31
N LEU A 26 -21.69 -14.04 -27.43
CA LEU A 26 -20.97 -12.79 -27.59
C LEU A 26 -19.70 -13.07 -28.41
N PRO A 27 -19.40 -12.27 -29.45
CA PRO A 27 -18.20 -12.46 -30.24
C PRO A 27 -16.95 -12.22 -29.37
N ALA A 28 -15.98 -13.13 -29.48
CA ALA A 28 -14.67 -12.98 -28.88
C ALA A 28 -14.03 -11.63 -29.28
N PRO A 29 -13.38 -10.92 -28.35
CA PRO A 29 -12.56 -9.78 -28.70
C PRO A 29 -11.40 -10.23 -29.62
N PRO A 30 -10.92 -9.36 -30.52
CA PRO A 30 -9.84 -9.73 -31.41
C PRO A 30 -8.57 -10.03 -30.61
N LEU A 31 -7.95 -11.17 -30.95
CA LEU A 31 -6.61 -11.54 -30.54
C LEU A 31 -5.66 -10.38 -30.88
N PHE A 32 -5.02 -9.82 -29.87
CA PHE A 32 -3.89 -8.91 -30.06
C PHE A 32 -2.75 -9.70 -30.73
N GLU A 33 -2.31 -9.24 -31.89
CA GLU A 33 -1.10 -9.71 -32.54
C GLU A 33 0.10 -9.42 -31.64
N GLU A 34 0.88 -10.45 -31.35
CA GLU A 34 2.18 -10.34 -30.69
C GLU A 34 3.09 -9.42 -31.50
N ALA A 35 3.40 -8.26 -30.94
CA ALA A 35 4.52 -7.44 -31.39
C ALA A 35 5.81 -8.14 -30.98
N GLY A 36 6.61 -8.54 -31.96
CA GLY A 36 7.87 -9.23 -31.76
C GLY A 36 8.81 -8.47 -30.82
N SER A 37 9.32 -9.21 -29.84
CA SER A 37 10.40 -8.78 -28.96
C SER A 37 11.71 -8.77 -29.74
N ASP A 38 12.17 -7.58 -30.13
CA ASP A 38 13.59 -7.38 -30.41
C ASP A 38 14.32 -7.30 -29.06
N ASP A 39 15.03 -8.38 -28.77
CA ASP A 39 15.94 -8.59 -27.65
C ASP A 39 17.18 -7.69 -27.83
N GLU A 40 17.15 -6.49 -27.26
CA GLU A 40 18.35 -5.72 -26.93
C GLU A 40 18.37 -5.43 -25.43
N THR A 41 19.07 -6.31 -24.71
CA THR A 41 19.51 -6.10 -23.34
C THR A 41 20.37 -4.82 -23.28
N PRO A 42 20.01 -3.79 -22.49
CA PRO A 42 20.87 -2.63 -22.33
C PRO A 42 22.13 -3.04 -21.54
N GLN A 43 23.28 -3.07 -22.22
CA GLN A 43 24.56 -3.10 -21.52
C GLN A 43 24.72 -1.82 -20.68
N PRO A 44 25.25 -1.89 -19.45
CA PRO A 44 25.62 -0.70 -18.70
C PRO A 44 26.76 0.01 -19.46
N GLY A 45 26.41 1.13 -20.10
CA GLY A 45 27.38 2.01 -20.73
C GLY A 45 28.28 2.62 -19.66
N SER A 46 29.55 2.23 -19.69
CA SER A 46 30.64 2.99 -19.07
C SER A 46 30.82 4.27 -19.88
N ASP A 47 30.15 5.33 -19.44
CA ASP A 47 30.37 6.67 -19.98
C ASP A 47 31.63 7.25 -19.33
N ASP A 48 32.79 6.96 -19.94
CA ASP A 48 34.09 7.57 -19.62
C ASP A 48 34.16 9.00 -20.21
N GLY A 49 33.14 9.81 -19.91
CA GLY A 49 33.00 11.22 -20.25
C GLY A 49 33.46 12.10 -19.09
N GLU A 50 34.76 12.31 -18.98
CA GLU A 50 35.43 13.20 -18.03
C GLU A 50 34.94 14.66 -18.16
N THR A 51 33.83 14.98 -17.49
CA THR A 51 33.50 16.33 -17.03
C THR A 51 33.34 16.26 -15.52
N GLY A 52 34.24 16.92 -14.77
CA GLY A 52 34.24 16.92 -13.31
C GLY A 52 33.06 17.69 -12.70
N GLY A 53 31.83 17.30 -13.03
CA GLY A 53 30.62 17.75 -12.36
C GLY A 53 30.44 16.97 -11.06
N GLU A 54 30.08 17.69 -9.99
CA GLU A 54 29.66 17.06 -8.74
C GLU A 54 28.41 16.20 -8.97
N ALA A 55 28.38 15.00 -8.39
CA ALA A 55 27.22 14.11 -8.46
C ALA A 55 25.96 14.81 -7.95
N THR A 56 24.88 14.74 -8.71
CA THR A 56 23.58 15.34 -8.36
C THR A 56 22.57 14.33 -7.84
N GLN A 57 22.86 13.04 -7.98
CA GLN A 57 22.00 11.95 -7.58
C GLN A 57 22.84 10.79 -7.06
N ALA A 58 22.26 9.99 -6.17
CA ALA A 58 22.84 8.77 -5.65
C ALA A 58 21.77 7.84 -5.09
N SER A 59 22.13 6.59 -4.83
CA SER A 59 21.25 5.62 -4.20
C SER A 59 21.95 4.98 -3.01
N VAL A 60 21.19 4.70 -1.94
CA VAL A 60 21.65 3.93 -0.78
C VAL A 60 20.64 2.82 -0.52
N THR A 61 21.12 1.58 -0.46
CA THR A 61 20.31 0.40 -0.17
C THR A 61 20.63 -0.12 1.22
N HIS A 62 19.61 -0.57 1.95
CA HIS A 62 19.76 -1.25 3.23
C HIS A 62 19.01 -2.58 3.23
N GLU A 63 19.64 -3.62 3.77
CA GLU A 63 19.01 -4.92 4.06
C GLU A 63 18.63 -5.00 5.55
N PHE A 64 17.35 -5.21 5.84
CA PHE A 64 16.86 -5.25 7.22
C PHE A 64 17.16 -6.56 7.96
N GLY A 65 17.55 -7.59 7.22
CA GLY A 65 17.89 -8.92 7.73
C GLY A 65 16.70 -9.87 7.78
N GLU A 66 17.00 -11.12 8.13
CA GLU A 66 16.03 -12.21 8.07
C GLU A 66 15.07 -12.27 9.27
N GLY A 67 13.78 -12.46 8.98
CA GLY A 67 12.72 -12.74 9.95
C GLY A 67 12.09 -14.13 9.72
N PRO A 68 12.07 -15.04 10.73
CA PRO A 68 11.40 -16.32 10.60
C PRO A 68 9.88 -16.18 10.81
N LEU A 69 9.09 -16.91 10.02
CA LEU A 69 7.65 -17.05 10.20
C LEU A 69 7.28 -18.53 10.28
N LYS A 70 6.52 -18.93 11.31
CA LYS A 70 5.97 -20.29 11.42
C LYS A 70 4.89 -20.51 10.38
N ALA A 71 4.53 -21.77 10.16
CA ALA A 71 3.41 -22.13 9.31
C ALA A 71 2.13 -21.42 9.76
N PHE A 72 1.39 -20.81 8.82
CA PHE A 72 0.16 -20.06 9.08
C PHE A 72 0.30 -18.95 10.13
N GLU A 73 1.51 -18.40 10.30
CA GLU A 73 1.76 -17.31 11.24
C GLU A 73 1.49 -15.96 10.59
N GLU A 74 0.81 -15.11 11.35
CA GLU A 74 0.58 -13.70 11.05
C GLU A 74 1.06 -12.89 12.25
N ILE A 75 1.97 -11.95 12.01
CA ILE A 75 2.58 -11.11 13.04
C ILE A 75 2.84 -9.70 12.52
N GLU A 76 2.97 -8.76 13.45
CA GLU A 76 3.25 -7.35 13.15
C GLU A 76 4.45 -6.85 13.96
N PRO A 77 5.68 -7.32 13.65
CA PRO A 77 6.87 -6.77 14.26
C PRO A 77 7.15 -5.37 13.73
N CYS A 78 7.91 -4.61 14.51
CA CYS A 78 8.54 -3.41 14.03
C CYS A 78 9.92 -3.74 13.49
N VAL A 79 10.40 -2.92 12.56
CA VAL A 79 11.74 -3.01 12.00
C VAL A 79 12.33 -1.60 11.90
N SER A 80 13.63 -1.44 12.15
CA SER A 80 14.27 -0.12 12.07
C SER A 80 15.67 -0.15 11.47
N TRP A 81 16.05 0.99 10.89
CA TRP A 81 17.36 1.31 10.33
C TRP A 81 17.78 2.72 10.77
N THR A 82 18.83 2.83 11.56
CA THR A 82 19.43 4.11 11.97
C THR A 82 20.41 4.58 10.90
N LEU A 83 20.13 5.72 10.28
CA LEU A 83 20.84 6.19 9.09
C LEU A 83 22.25 6.73 9.37
N ASN A 84 22.53 7.11 10.62
CA ASN A 84 23.78 7.76 11.03
C ASN A 84 24.14 8.96 10.13
N ASN A 85 23.13 9.69 9.67
CA ASN A 85 23.31 10.84 8.80
C ASN A 85 23.55 12.11 9.63
N GLU A 86 24.69 12.76 9.42
CA GLU A 86 25.03 14.03 10.09
C GLU A 86 24.37 15.24 9.41
N GLU A 87 23.92 15.07 8.16
CA GLU A 87 23.24 16.09 7.36
C GLU A 87 21.90 15.56 6.82
N PRO A 88 20.92 16.43 6.50
CA PRO A 88 19.66 16.01 5.92
C PRO A 88 19.80 15.36 4.54
N LEU A 89 18.96 14.37 4.26
CA LEU A 89 18.83 13.72 2.96
C LEU A 89 17.55 14.18 2.26
N TYR A 90 17.57 14.22 0.93
CA TYR A 90 16.44 14.62 0.09
C TYR A 90 16.09 13.47 -0.85
N VAL A 91 15.05 12.73 -0.48
CA VAL A 91 14.67 11.46 -1.09
C VAL A 91 13.60 11.70 -2.16
N GLN A 92 13.92 11.40 -3.43
CA GLN A 92 12.99 11.53 -4.55
C GLN A 92 12.24 10.24 -4.84
N ALA A 93 12.86 9.09 -4.56
CA ALA A 93 12.20 7.80 -4.67
C ALA A 93 12.62 6.87 -3.53
N VAL A 94 11.70 5.99 -3.14
CA VAL A 94 11.95 4.86 -2.27
C VAL A 94 11.52 3.60 -3.02
N THR A 95 12.42 2.62 -3.11
CA THR A 95 12.09 1.27 -3.58
C THR A 95 12.13 0.33 -2.38
N LEU A 96 11.01 -0.31 -2.08
CA LEU A 96 10.97 -1.43 -1.14
C LEU A 96 10.87 -2.72 -1.95
N SER A 97 11.76 -3.67 -1.67
CA SER A 97 11.67 -5.03 -2.17
C SER A 97 11.69 -6.02 -1.00
N ASN A 98 11.10 -7.20 -1.20
CA ASN A 98 11.01 -8.20 -0.14
C ASN A 98 11.09 -9.63 -0.66
N LEU A 99 11.23 -10.57 0.26
CA LEU A 99 10.92 -11.97 0.03
C LEU A 99 9.49 -12.27 0.47
N SER A 100 9.00 -13.46 0.13
CA SER A 100 7.69 -13.94 0.56
C SER A 100 7.44 -13.69 2.06
N GLY A 101 6.26 -13.20 2.43
CA GLY A 101 5.84 -13.01 3.81
C GLY A 101 5.34 -11.61 4.11
N PHE A 102 5.65 -10.61 3.28
CA PHE A 102 5.17 -9.24 3.48
C PHE A 102 3.74 -9.07 2.96
N HIS A 103 2.83 -8.60 3.82
CA HIS A 103 1.46 -8.27 3.44
C HIS A 103 1.29 -6.79 3.13
N HIS A 104 1.74 -5.89 3.99
CA HIS A 104 1.91 -4.46 3.71
C HIS A 104 2.81 -3.84 4.80
N SER A 105 3.19 -2.58 4.63
CA SER A 105 4.00 -1.85 5.62
C SER A 105 3.90 -0.34 5.44
N ASN A 106 4.00 0.40 6.55
CA ASN A 106 4.07 1.86 6.57
C ASN A 106 5.39 2.30 7.22
N TRP A 107 6.15 3.14 6.53
CA TRP A 107 7.51 3.50 6.92
C TRP A 107 7.60 4.96 7.28
N PHE A 108 8.28 5.24 8.38
CA PHE A 108 8.40 6.54 8.97
C PHE A 108 9.87 6.91 9.14
N VAL A 109 10.14 8.20 9.01
CA VAL A 109 11.40 8.81 9.42
C VAL A 109 11.14 9.50 10.73
N VAL A 110 11.95 9.19 11.74
CA VAL A 110 11.90 9.77 13.08
C VAL A 110 13.30 10.16 13.54
N PRO A 111 13.46 11.03 14.56
CA PRO A 111 14.76 11.22 15.20
C PRO A 111 15.33 9.89 15.68
N ASP A 112 16.64 9.68 15.56
CA ASP A 112 17.31 8.43 15.97
C ASP A 112 17.23 8.15 17.50
N SER A 113 16.90 9.16 18.29
CA SER A 113 16.56 9.07 19.71
C SER A 113 15.13 8.58 19.99
N ALA A 114 14.33 8.28 18.95
CA ALA A 114 13.01 7.70 19.09
C ALA A 114 13.07 6.17 19.01
N TYR A 115 12.24 5.51 19.80
CA TYR A 115 12.13 4.04 19.86
C TYR A 115 13.48 3.35 20.18
N ASP A 116 14.20 3.89 21.17
CA ASP A 116 15.55 3.47 21.57
C ASP A 116 15.75 1.95 21.61
N GLY A 117 16.84 1.50 21.01
CA GLY A 117 17.20 0.08 20.92
C GLY A 117 17.97 -0.24 19.64
N PRO A 118 18.47 -1.48 19.49
CA PRO A 118 19.15 -1.91 18.28
C PRO A 118 18.20 -1.92 17.08
N ASP A 119 18.77 -1.76 15.90
CA ASP A 119 18.10 -1.93 14.61
C ASP A 119 17.79 -3.40 14.28
N GLY A 120 17.04 -3.62 13.20
CA GLY A 120 16.46 -4.91 12.83
C GLY A 120 15.05 -5.09 13.37
N TYR A 121 14.57 -6.34 13.46
CA TYR A 121 13.21 -6.66 13.91
C TYR A 121 13.06 -6.65 15.43
N TRP A 122 11.95 -6.12 15.93
CA TRP A 122 11.60 -6.07 17.35
C TRP A 122 10.08 -6.01 17.55
N ASP A 123 9.61 -6.34 18.75
CA ASP A 123 8.19 -6.23 19.13
C ASP A 123 7.80 -4.75 19.25
N CYS A 124 6.91 -4.25 18.39
CA CYS A 124 6.45 -2.86 18.38
C CYS A 124 6.05 -2.34 19.77
N SER A 125 5.35 -3.18 20.54
CA SER A 125 4.85 -2.83 21.87
C SER A 125 5.98 -2.67 22.89
N SER A 126 7.13 -3.31 22.66
CA SER A 126 8.29 -3.22 23.56
C SER A 126 8.96 -1.84 23.57
N ARG A 127 8.66 -0.99 22.58
CA ARG A 127 9.18 0.38 22.47
C ARG A 127 8.08 1.43 22.29
N ASP A 128 6.83 1.09 22.60
CA ASP A 128 5.66 1.99 22.47
C ASP A 128 5.52 2.63 21.06
N PHE A 129 5.75 1.83 20.01
CA PHE A 129 5.57 2.32 18.63
C PHE A 129 4.09 2.62 18.32
N ASP A 130 3.87 3.73 17.62
CA ASP A 130 2.56 4.18 17.13
C ASP A 130 2.79 4.98 15.84
N GLU A 131 2.12 4.59 14.76
CA GLU A 131 2.28 5.19 13.43
C GLU A 131 1.99 6.70 13.40
N ILE A 132 0.94 7.15 14.10
CA ILE A 132 0.54 8.55 14.11
C ILE A 132 1.60 9.38 14.86
N ALA A 133 2.06 8.88 16.01
CA ALA A 133 3.14 9.49 16.75
C ALA A 133 4.45 9.55 15.95
N ALA A 134 4.79 8.49 15.21
CA ALA A 134 5.95 8.44 14.34
C ALA A 134 5.86 9.47 13.21
N ALA A 135 4.71 9.55 12.51
CA ALA A 135 4.46 10.53 11.47
C ALA A 135 4.54 11.98 12.00
N GLN A 136 4.07 12.23 13.22
CA GLN A 136 4.18 13.55 13.86
C GLN A 136 5.60 13.88 14.32
N ALA A 137 6.36 12.90 14.80
CA ALA A 137 7.74 13.07 15.23
C ALA A 137 8.67 13.38 14.05
N GLY A 138 8.37 12.86 12.85
CA GLY A 138 9.09 13.21 11.63
C GLY A 138 8.20 13.25 10.40
N THR A 139 8.14 12.16 9.63
CA THR A 139 7.29 12.04 8.42
C THR A 139 7.06 10.58 8.03
N VAL A 140 6.10 10.33 7.15
CA VAL A 140 6.00 9.08 6.37
C VAL A 140 6.99 9.16 5.21
N ILE A 141 7.76 8.09 4.98
CA ILE A 141 8.71 7.99 3.86
C ILE A 141 8.23 7.05 2.76
N PHE A 142 7.46 6.01 3.11
CA PHE A 142 6.97 5.00 2.18
C PHE A 142 5.75 4.27 2.75
N ALA A 143 4.87 3.79 1.88
CA ALA A 143 3.89 2.77 2.20
C ALA A 143 3.85 1.73 1.08
N GLN A 144 3.57 0.48 1.42
CA GLN A 144 3.60 -0.65 0.50
C GLN A 144 2.18 -1.07 0.13
N SER A 145 1.92 -1.26 -1.17
CA SER A 145 0.73 -1.93 -1.69
C SER A 145 0.62 -3.35 -1.15
N THR A 146 -0.61 -3.83 -0.97
CA THR A 146 -0.87 -5.17 -0.46
C THR A 146 -0.13 -6.24 -1.27
N GLN A 147 0.79 -6.94 -0.60
CA GLN A 147 1.59 -8.06 -1.09
C GLN A 147 2.48 -7.75 -2.29
N SER A 148 2.76 -6.47 -2.56
CA SER A 148 3.69 -6.09 -3.62
C SER A 148 5.10 -6.56 -3.28
N TRP A 149 5.73 -7.24 -4.25
CA TRP A 149 7.10 -7.72 -4.12
C TRP A 149 8.15 -6.64 -4.16
N VAL A 150 7.98 -5.76 -5.14
CA VAL A 150 8.85 -4.63 -5.42
C VAL A 150 7.93 -3.48 -5.75
N GLU A 151 8.06 -2.41 -4.99
CA GLU A 151 7.34 -1.17 -5.24
C GLU A 151 8.27 0.01 -5.13
N THR A 152 8.20 0.88 -6.14
CA THR A 152 8.91 2.15 -6.15
C THR A 152 7.90 3.27 -6.02
N GLN A 153 7.96 3.97 -4.89
CA GLN A 153 7.29 5.25 -4.71
C GLN A 153 8.24 6.32 -5.24
N ARG A 154 8.02 6.77 -6.49
CA ARG A 154 8.77 7.87 -7.09
C ARG A 154 7.92 9.14 -7.10
N THR A 155 8.55 10.26 -6.76
CA THR A 155 7.93 11.59 -6.85
C THR A 155 8.40 12.32 -8.11
N THR A 156 7.73 13.41 -8.47
CA THR A 156 8.11 14.24 -9.63
C THR A 156 9.50 14.86 -9.46
N ALA A 157 10.11 15.29 -10.57
CA ALA A 157 11.39 16.01 -10.54
C ALA A 157 11.33 17.17 -9.51
N GLY A 158 12.34 17.26 -8.65
CA GLY A 158 12.45 18.30 -7.62
C GLY A 158 11.49 18.19 -6.42
N ALA A 159 10.48 17.32 -6.47
CA ALA A 159 9.69 16.96 -5.30
C ALA A 159 10.41 15.89 -4.49
N VAL A 160 10.43 16.02 -3.17
CA VAL A 160 11.15 15.09 -2.28
C VAL A 160 10.47 14.92 -0.94
N ILE A 161 10.77 13.81 -0.27
CA ILE A 161 10.59 13.64 1.16
C ILE A 161 11.93 13.97 1.84
N LYS A 162 11.90 14.85 2.85
CA LYS A 162 13.11 15.22 3.58
C LYS A 162 13.34 14.28 4.76
N VAL A 163 14.56 13.79 4.87
CA VAL A 163 15.04 13.03 6.03
C VAL A 163 15.96 13.95 6.83
N PRO A 164 15.58 14.43 8.02
CA PRO A 164 16.42 15.29 8.85
C PRO A 164 17.75 14.62 9.24
N ALA A 165 18.73 15.41 9.69
CA ALA A 165 19.93 14.86 10.34
C ALA A 165 19.57 14.00 11.56
N HIS A 166 20.40 13.01 11.87
CA HIS A 166 20.22 12.09 13.00
C HIS A 166 18.87 11.37 12.96
N SER A 167 18.58 10.73 11.83
CA SER A 167 17.31 10.05 11.60
C SER A 167 17.41 8.54 11.67
N ARG A 168 16.27 7.93 12.02
CA ARG A 168 15.98 6.52 11.92
C ARG A 168 14.77 6.31 11.02
N ILE A 169 14.85 5.30 10.17
CA ILE A 169 13.70 4.73 9.46
C ILE A 169 13.11 3.62 10.33
N VAL A 170 11.80 3.62 10.53
CA VAL A 170 11.09 2.63 11.33
C VAL A 170 9.74 2.32 10.70
N SER A 171 9.29 1.07 10.84
CA SER A 171 8.00 0.61 10.34
C SER A 171 7.46 -0.49 11.25
N ASP A 172 6.14 -0.56 11.40
CA ASP A 172 5.44 -1.81 11.65
C ASP A 172 5.19 -2.53 10.31
N VAL A 173 5.67 -3.76 10.22
CA VAL A 173 5.53 -4.59 9.02
C VAL A 173 4.52 -5.69 9.29
N HIS A 174 3.45 -5.74 8.51
CA HIS A 174 2.48 -6.82 8.61
C HIS A 174 3.00 -8.02 7.80
N LEU A 175 3.39 -9.06 8.52
CA LEU A 175 3.92 -10.29 7.94
C LEU A 175 2.89 -11.42 8.03
N LEU A 176 2.69 -12.11 6.92
CA LEU A 176 1.71 -13.17 6.75
C LEU A 176 2.34 -14.36 6.00
N ASN A 177 2.45 -15.51 6.68
CA ASN A 177 2.84 -16.76 6.07
C ASN A 177 1.64 -17.68 5.90
N LEU A 178 1.13 -17.78 4.67
CA LEU A 178 0.00 -18.66 4.33
C LEU A 178 0.41 -20.12 4.09
N ALA A 179 1.71 -20.42 4.10
CA ALA A 179 2.19 -21.76 3.83
C ALA A 179 2.02 -22.68 5.05
N PRO A 180 1.78 -24.00 4.83
CA PRO A 180 1.79 -25.00 5.89
C PRO A 180 3.19 -25.31 6.46
N ARG A 181 4.20 -24.52 6.10
CA ARG A 181 5.60 -24.65 6.52
C ARG A 181 6.13 -23.33 7.04
N ALA A 182 7.15 -23.40 7.89
CA ALA A 182 7.90 -22.20 8.23
C ALA A 182 8.62 -21.63 6.99
N ILE A 183 8.70 -20.30 6.93
CA ILE A 183 9.47 -19.55 5.94
C ILE A 183 10.43 -18.60 6.65
N THR A 184 11.44 -18.15 5.91
CA THR A 184 12.28 -17.02 6.31
C THR A 184 12.06 -15.93 5.29
N THR A 185 11.85 -14.70 5.76
CA THR A 185 11.60 -13.53 4.91
C THR A 185 12.63 -12.44 5.19
N ASN A 186 12.79 -11.50 4.28
CA ASN A 186 13.72 -10.38 4.36
C ASN A 186 13.19 -9.23 3.49
N SER A 187 13.67 -8.02 3.72
CA SER A 187 13.35 -6.85 2.91
C SER A 187 14.55 -5.93 2.71
N TRP A 188 14.50 -5.19 1.62
CA TRP A 188 15.48 -4.19 1.25
C TRP A 188 14.76 -2.87 0.97
N MET A 189 15.35 -1.78 1.44
CA MET A 189 14.91 -0.44 1.10
C MET A 189 16.03 0.31 0.40
N THR A 190 15.71 0.88 -0.76
CA THR A 190 16.61 1.78 -1.50
C THR A 190 16.07 3.19 -1.45
N LEU A 191 16.92 4.14 -1.04
CA LEU A 191 16.65 5.57 -1.08
C LEU A 191 17.37 6.17 -2.28
N GLU A 192 16.62 6.79 -3.20
CA GLU A 192 17.20 7.62 -4.26
C GLU A 192 17.26 9.07 -3.80
N LEU A 193 18.48 9.57 -3.67
CA LEU A 193 18.82 10.88 -3.16
C LEU A 193 19.07 11.84 -4.33
N ILE A 194 18.61 13.09 -4.18
CA ILE A 194 18.97 14.19 -5.08
C ILE A 194 19.72 15.29 -4.36
N HIS A 195 20.48 16.09 -5.11
CA HIS A 195 21.19 17.23 -4.56
C HIS A 195 20.22 18.27 -4.01
N PRO A 196 20.46 18.88 -2.83
CA PRO A 196 19.57 19.88 -2.24
C PRO A 196 19.26 21.09 -3.15
N ARG A 197 20.18 21.40 -4.07
CA ARG A 197 20.02 22.48 -5.08
C ARG A 197 18.94 22.21 -6.12
N ASP A 198 18.62 20.93 -6.34
CA ASP A 198 17.63 20.48 -7.32
C ASP A 198 16.25 20.25 -6.67
N VAL A 199 16.12 20.50 -5.36
CA VAL A 199 14.86 20.42 -4.63
C VAL A 199 14.01 21.67 -4.89
N GLU A 200 12.82 21.43 -5.42
CA GLU A 200 11.79 22.44 -5.65
C GLU A 200 10.75 22.45 -4.52
N VAL A 201 10.34 21.27 -4.03
CA VAL A 201 9.33 21.14 -2.99
C VAL A 201 9.58 19.96 -2.05
N VAL A 202 9.34 20.17 -0.76
CA VAL A 202 9.33 19.11 0.26
C VAL A 202 7.90 18.70 0.54
N LEU A 203 7.57 17.47 0.15
CA LEU A 203 6.23 16.90 0.26
C LEU A 203 5.85 16.64 1.71
N THR A 204 4.55 16.55 1.95
CA THR A 204 3.95 16.31 3.25
C THR A 204 2.96 15.17 3.13
N PRO A 205 3.00 14.17 4.03
CA PRO A 205 2.06 13.07 3.96
C PRO A 205 0.67 13.53 4.41
N MET A 206 -0.32 12.92 3.79
CA MET A 206 -1.72 13.01 4.17
C MET A 206 -2.32 11.60 4.12
N ARG A 207 -3.22 11.30 5.06
CA ARG A 207 -3.91 10.01 5.14
C ARG A 207 -5.42 10.20 5.04
N LEU A 208 -6.07 9.31 4.31
CA LEU A 208 -7.52 9.11 4.36
C LEU A 208 -7.80 7.71 4.91
N SER A 209 -8.73 7.56 5.86
CA SER A 209 -9.07 6.25 6.42
C SER A 209 -10.55 6.07 6.77
N TYR A 210 -11.08 4.87 6.59
CA TYR A 210 -12.44 4.51 7.01
C TYR A 210 -12.43 3.48 8.13
N LEU A 211 -12.24 3.93 9.38
CA LEU A 211 -12.04 3.07 10.55
C LEU A 211 -13.34 2.46 11.10
N ASP A 212 -14.50 3.15 10.96
CA ASP A 212 -15.82 2.62 11.37
C ASP A 212 -16.41 1.68 10.31
N LEU A 213 -15.63 0.68 9.92
CA LEU A 213 -15.92 -0.23 8.81
C LEU A 213 -16.79 -1.40 9.30
N THR A 214 -17.84 -1.71 8.55
CA THR A 214 -18.65 -2.92 8.73
C THR A 214 -19.15 -3.40 7.38
N ILE A 215 -18.55 -4.46 6.88
CA ILE A 215 -18.82 -5.07 5.59
C ILE A 215 -19.76 -6.25 5.81
N PRO A 216 -21.04 -6.17 5.41
CA PRO A 216 -22.01 -7.19 5.75
C PRO A 216 -21.71 -8.55 5.09
N ALA A 217 -22.03 -9.64 5.78
CA ALA A 217 -21.95 -10.99 5.27
C ALA A 217 -22.74 -11.17 3.96
N GLN A 218 -22.18 -11.94 3.02
CA GLN A 218 -22.82 -12.31 1.74
C GLN A 218 -23.29 -11.12 0.90
N LYS A 219 -22.53 -10.01 0.91
CA LYS A 219 -22.90 -8.79 0.21
C LYS A 219 -21.71 -8.05 -0.38
N ARG A 220 -21.99 -7.37 -1.50
CA ARG A 220 -21.17 -6.26 -1.97
C ARG A 220 -21.55 -4.98 -1.23
N SER A 221 -20.55 -4.18 -0.90
CA SER A 221 -20.76 -2.88 -0.27
C SER A 221 -19.74 -1.84 -0.71
N ARG A 222 -20.10 -0.56 -0.54
CA ARG A 222 -19.23 0.60 -0.75
C ARG A 222 -19.33 1.49 0.49
N HIS A 223 -18.18 1.94 0.97
CA HIS A 223 -18.02 2.78 2.16
C HIS A 223 -17.38 4.09 1.74
N SER A 224 -18.14 5.17 1.84
CA SER A 224 -17.79 6.46 1.25
C SER A 224 -17.73 7.57 2.28
N SER A 225 -16.81 8.52 2.09
CA SER A 225 -16.79 9.74 2.87
C SER A 225 -16.29 10.92 2.07
N SER A 226 -16.70 12.13 2.47
CA SER A 226 -16.21 13.41 1.94
C SER A 226 -15.57 14.19 3.08
N CYS A 227 -14.30 14.52 2.93
CA CYS A 227 -13.52 15.26 3.91
C CYS A 227 -13.35 16.71 3.46
N ASN A 228 -13.90 17.65 4.23
CA ASN A 228 -13.66 19.07 4.02
C ASN A 228 -12.28 19.43 4.57
N MET A 229 -11.31 19.62 3.68
CA MET A 229 -9.92 19.91 4.04
C MET A 229 -9.66 21.42 4.10
N ARG A 230 -10.31 22.20 3.22
CA ARG A 230 -10.17 23.66 3.14
C ARG A 230 -10.41 24.34 4.48
N THR A 231 -11.54 24.03 5.12
CA THR A 231 -11.95 24.71 6.36
C THR A 231 -10.91 24.55 7.46
N TYR A 232 -10.35 23.34 7.59
CA TYR A 232 -9.35 23.04 8.61
C TYR A 232 -7.99 23.64 8.27
N TYR A 233 -7.57 23.53 7.01
CA TYR A 233 -6.31 24.13 6.55
C TYR A 233 -6.31 25.64 6.75
N GLU A 234 -7.34 26.34 6.25
CA GLU A 234 -7.43 27.80 6.35
C GLU A 234 -7.60 28.25 7.81
N GLY A 235 -8.38 27.50 8.61
CA GLY A 235 -8.56 27.77 10.02
C GLY A 235 -7.27 27.63 10.85
N TYR A 236 -6.41 26.67 10.51
CA TYR A 236 -5.16 26.43 11.23
C TYR A 236 -4.01 27.31 10.75
N THR A 237 -3.84 27.44 9.42
CA THR A 237 -2.71 28.20 8.83
C THR A 237 -2.99 29.69 8.74
N GLY A 238 -4.25 30.11 8.65
CA GLY A 238 -4.64 31.48 8.30
C GLY A 238 -4.30 31.88 6.85
N ALA A 239 -3.79 30.94 6.04
CA ALA A 239 -3.49 31.12 4.63
C ALA A 239 -4.63 30.57 3.77
N ALA A 240 -4.66 30.95 2.49
CA ALA A 240 -5.58 30.35 1.53
C ALA A 240 -5.25 28.86 1.35
N TYR A 241 -6.27 28.02 1.17
CA TYR A 241 -6.08 26.60 0.88
C TYR A 241 -5.25 26.42 -0.41
N ASP A 242 -4.12 25.74 -0.26
CA ASP A 242 -3.15 25.51 -1.33
C ASP A 242 -2.53 24.13 -1.12
N LEU A 243 -3.08 23.14 -1.83
CA LEU A 243 -2.64 21.76 -1.84
C LEU A 243 -2.41 21.32 -3.28
N LYS A 244 -1.32 20.59 -3.53
CA LYS A 244 -1.12 19.85 -4.78
C LYS A 244 -0.78 18.40 -4.50
N LEU A 245 -1.39 17.48 -5.23
CA LEU A 245 -1.18 16.05 -5.09
C LEU A 245 -0.08 15.56 -6.03
N HIS A 246 0.95 14.92 -5.47
CA HIS A 246 2.08 14.34 -6.23
C HIS A 246 2.01 12.83 -6.33
N TYR A 247 1.47 12.17 -5.31
CA TYR A 247 1.43 10.72 -5.26
C TYR A 247 0.24 10.24 -4.44
N ALA A 248 -0.39 9.15 -4.87
CA ALA A 248 -1.50 8.52 -4.18
C ALA A 248 -1.35 7.00 -4.18
N LEU A 249 -1.64 6.36 -3.05
CA LEU A 249 -1.58 4.91 -2.90
C LEU A 249 -2.74 4.42 -2.02
N PRO A 250 -3.71 3.66 -2.58
CA PRO A 250 -4.79 3.06 -1.80
C PRO A 250 -4.32 1.78 -1.09
N HIS A 251 -5.11 1.34 -0.10
CA HIS A 251 -4.93 0.06 0.58
C HIS A 251 -6.27 -0.54 1.04
N TYR A 252 -6.42 -1.84 0.75
CA TYR A 252 -7.44 -2.75 1.29
C TYR A 252 -6.93 -4.20 1.22
N HIS A 253 -7.62 -5.13 1.88
CA HIS A 253 -7.28 -6.56 1.84
C HIS A 253 -8.16 -7.30 0.82
N SER A 254 -8.15 -8.63 0.90
CA SER A 254 -8.66 -9.54 -0.13
C SER A 254 -10.14 -9.40 -0.51
N LEU A 255 -11.00 -8.86 0.35
CA LEU A 255 -12.41 -8.61 0.03
C LEU A 255 -12.57 -7.30 -0.75
N GLY A 256 -11.56 -6.44 -0.74
CA GLY A 256 -11.56 -5.18 -1.47
C GLY A 256 -11.68 -5.39 -2.98
N ASP A 257 -12.66 -4.73 -3.60
CA ASP A 257 -12.91 -4.84 -5.03
C ASP A 257 -12.92 -3.49 -5.74
N TYR A 258 -12.70 -2.39 -5.02
CA TYR A 258 -12.78 -1.04 -5.57
C TYR A 258 -12.17 0.02 -4.64
N PHE A 259 -11.42 0.96 -5.21
CA PHE A 259 -11.06 2.24 -4.58
C PHE A 259 -11.38 3.38 -5.54
N ASP A 260 -11.84 4.52 -5.02
CA ASP A 260 -11.98 5.76 -5.78
C ASP A 260 -11.70 6.97 -4.91
N LEU A 261 -10.92 7.91 -5.45
CA LEU A 261 -10.62 9.21 -4.86
C LEU A 261 -11.20 10.29 -5.77
N ARG A 262 -11.97 11.23 -5.22
CA ARG A 262 -12.60 12.32 -5.96
C ARG A 262 -12.31 13.69 -5.36
N MET A 263 -12.32 14.70 -6.22
CA MET A 263 -12.37 16.10 -5.82
C MET A 263 -13.74 16.44 -5.20
N VAL A 264 -13.74 17.17 -4.09
CA VAL A 264 -14.96 17.75 -3.48
C VAL A 264 -14.93 19.25 -3.66
N GLY A 265 -16.02 19.85 -4.12
CA GLY A 265 -16.19 21.29 -4.30
C GLY A 265 -15.48 21.85 -5.54
N GLY A 266 -15.72 23.14 -5.80
CA GLY A 266 -15.13 23.84 -6.95
C GLY A 266 -15.74 23.46 -8.31
N GLU A 267 -15.06 23.84 -9.40
CA GLU A 267 -15.49 23.51 -10.77
C GLU A 267 -15.26 22.04 -11.15
N ARG A 268 -14.35 21.36 -10.42
CA ARG A 268 -13.97 19.95 -10.61
C ARG A 268 -14.71 19.01 -9.64
N ASP A 269 -15.77 19.46 -8.98
CA ASP A 269 -16.52 18.67 -8.01
C ASP A 269 -16.97 17.31 -8.61
N GLY A 270 -16.66 16.23 -7.91
CA GLY A 270 -16.96 14.86 -8.33
C GLY A 270 -15.99 14.26 -9.36
N GLU A 271 -14.94 14.98 -9.78
CA GLU A 271 -13.91 14.43 -10.67
C GLU A 271 -13.10 13.32 -9.96
N THR A 272 -13.03 12.14 -10.58
CA THR A 272 -12.15 11.04 -10.15
C THR A 272 -10.69 11.39 -10.39
N LEU A 273 -9.89 11.36 -9.33
CA LEU A 273 -8.46 11.64 -9.30
C LEU A 273 -7.62 10.35 -9.30
N TYR A 274 -8.17 9.28 -8.71
CA TYR A 274 -7.57 7.95 -8.65
C TYR A 274 -8.69 6.90 -8.62
N GLN A 275 -8.49 5.76 -9.27
CA GLN A 275 -9.39 4.62 -9.18
C GLN A 275 -8.61 3.30 -9.27
N LEU A 276 -9.02 2.32 -8.48
CA LEU A 276 -8.54 0.94 -8.54
C LEU A 276 -9.75 0.00 -8.58
N GLU A 277 -9.70 -1.02 -9.44
CA GLU A 277 -10.72 -2.07 -9.52
C GLU A 277 -10.12 -3.43 -9.17
N GLY A 278 -10.80 -4.19 -8.31
CA GLY A 278 -10.39 -5.52 -7.89
C GLY A 278 -9.22 -5.55 -6.92
N PHE A 279 -8.96 -6.72 -6.35
CA PHE A 279 -7.76 -6.99 -5.57
C PHE A 279 -6.64 -7.49 -6.47
N ASN A 280 -5.44 -6.96 -6.29
CA ASN A 280 -4.22 -7.45 -6.94
C ASN A 280 -3.03 -7.31 -5.97
N ALA A 281 -1.93 -7.98 -6.29
CA ALA A 281 -0.66 -7.88 -5.56
C ALA A 281 0.36 -7.00 -6.32
N GLU A 282 -0.12 -6.02 -7.09
CA GLU A 282 0.71 -5.10 -7.86
C GLU A 282 1.07 -3.85 -7.04
N ALA A 283 2.06 -3.09 -7.51
CA ALA A 283 2.33 -1.75 -7.01
C ALA A 283 1.26 -0.78 -7.52
N ASN A 284 0.31 -0.42 -6.66
CA ASN A 284 -0.87 0.38 -7.01
C ASN A 284 -0.65 1.89 -6.84
N GLY A 285 0.56 2.32 -6.46
CA GLY A 285 0.92 3.71 -6.34
C GLY A 285 0.88 4.49 -7.66
N GLN A 286 0.27 5.67 -7.64
CA GLN A 286 0.20 6.57 -8.80
C GLN A 286 0.93 7.89 -8.52
N THR A 287 1.84 8.25 -9.43
CA THR A 287 2.50 9.57 -9.46
C THR A 287 1.75 10.52 -10.40
N TYR A 288 1.68 11.79 -10.04
CA TYR A 288 1.07 12.85 -10.86
C TYR A 288 2.13 13.83 -11.35
N ASP A 289 2.38 13.83 -12.65
CA ASP A 289 3.31 14.76 -13.32
C ASP A 289 2.63 15.44 -14.53
N PRO A 290 2.24 16.73 -14.43
CA PRO A 290 2.45 17.63 -13.30
C PRO A 290 1.57 17.28 -12.08
N PRO A 291 1.92 17.78 -10.87
CA PRO A 291 1.10 17.59 -9.67
C PRO A 291 -0.33 18.13 -9.87
N LEU A 292 -1.32 17.43 -9.33
CA LEU A 292 -2.72 17.86 -9.43
C LEU A 292 -3.00 18.99 -8.44
N ASP A 293 -3.39 20.16 -8.96
CA ASP A 293 -3.84 21.28 -8.15
C ASP A 293 -5.21 20.99 -7.51
N LEU A 294 -5.25 21.00 -6.17
CA LEU A 294 -6.45 20.79 -5.37
C LEU A 294 -7.01 22.11 -4.79
N ALA A 295 -6.33 23.24 -5.00
CA ALA A 295 -6.67 24.52 -4.37
C ALA A 295 -8.04 25.10 -4.79
N GLN A 296 -8.62 24.59 -5.88
CA GLN A 296 -9.96 24.99 -6.34
C GLN A 296 -11.10 24.20 -5.69
N GLY A 297 -10.81 23.07 -5.04
CA GLY A 297 -11.78 22.26 -4.32
C GLY A 297 -11.88 22.62 -2.83
N ASP A 298 -12.83 22.03 -2.12
CA ASP A 298 -12.98 22.12 -0.67
C ASP A 298 -12.35 20.93 0.07
N GLY A 299 -12.02 19.85 -0.65
CA GLY A 299 -11.31 18.70 -0.11
C GLY A 299 -11.40 17.48 -1.02
N LEU A 300 -11.43 16.30 -0.40
CA LEU A 300 -11.37 15.01 -1.09
C LEU A 300 -12.49 14.08 -0.59
N ALA A 301 -13.06 13.31 -1.49
CA ALA A 301 -13.93 12.20 -1.18
C ALA A 301 -13.24 10.89 -1.53
N PHE A 302 -13.48 9.85 -0.75
CA PHE A 302 -12.94 8.53 -1.01
C PHE A 302 -13.98 7.45 -0.76
N THR A 303 -13.90 6.38 -1.55
CA THR A 303 -14.79 5.23 -1.48
C THR A 303 -13.98 3.95 -1.54
N CYS A 304 -14.20 3.05 -0.58
CA CYS A 304 -13.69 1.69 -0.61
C CYS A 304 -14.84 0.71 -0.86
N GLY A 305 -14.63 -0.25 -1.73
CA GLY A 305 -15.59 -1.28 -2.06
C GLY A 305 -15.14 -2.67 -1.66
N TYR A 306 -16.10 -3.51 -1.31
CA TYR A 306 -15.85 -4.88 -0.92
C TYR A 306 -16.89 -5.85 -1.46
N ASP A 307 -16.46 -7.08 -1.75
CA ASP A 307 -17.31 -8.25 -2.01
C ASP A 307 -17.13 -9.28 -0.88
N ASN A 308 -17.94 -9.17 0.18
CA ASN A 308 -17.87 -10.10 1.30
C ASN A 308 -18.71 -11.35 1.03
N PHE A 309 -18.08 -12.36 0.44
CA PHE A 309 -18.67 -13.68 0.23
C PHE A 309 -18.71 -14.56 1.49
N ARG A 310 -18.26 -14.07 2.65
CA ARG A 310 -18.21 -14.83 3.92
C ARG A 310 -19.57 -14.81 4.62
N SER A 311 -19.77 -15.73 5.56
CA SER A 311 -21.04 -15.86 6.30
C SER A 311 -21.16 -14.92 7.52
N GLU A 312 -20.17 -14.07 7.73
CA GLU A 312 -20.08 -13.14 8.85
C GLU A 312 -19.70 -11.73 8.37
N ASP A 313 -20.07 -10.75 9.18
CA ASP A 313 -19.70 -9.36 8.93
C ASP A 313 -18.20 -9.18 9.21
N VAL A 314 -17.54 -8.34 8.41
CA VAL A 314 -16.11 -8.05 8.51
C VAL A 314 -15.92 -6.59 8.89
N GLY A 315 -15.04 -6.32 9.85
CA GLY A 315 -14.74 -4.97 10.35
C GLY A 315 -13.39 -4.45 9.90
N TRP A 316 -12.94 -3.38 10.57
CA TRP A 316 -11.59 -2.84 10.42
C TRP A 316 -10.55 -3.68 11.16
N GLY A 317 -9.42 -3.99 10.51
CA GLY A 317 -8.25 -4.55 11.17
C GLY A 317 -7.40 -5.45 10.27
N PHE A 318 -6.61 -6.30 10.90
CA PHE A 318 -5.74 -7.30 10.25
C PHE A 318 -6.38 -8.70 10.20
N GLY A 319 -5.68 -9.67 9.62
CA GLY A 319 -6.10 -11.06 9.52
C GLY A 319 -7.33 -11.25 8.64
N ASP A 320 -8.40 -11.71 9.25
CA ASP A 320 -9.68 -11.89 8.57
C ASP A 320 -10.50 -10.58 8.47
N GLN A 321 -9.95 -9.45 8.94
CA GLN A 321 -10.55 -8.13 8.82
C GLN A 321 -10.09 -7.38 7.56
N GLU A 322 -10.67 -6.20 7.32
CA GLU A 322 -10.41 -5.37 6.14
C GLU A 322 -9.90 -3.98 6.49
N MET A 323 -9.39 -3.28 5.48
CA MET A 323 -8.93 -1.90 5.58
C MET A 323 -9.40 -1.03 4.43
N CYS A 324 -9.47 0.27 4.70
CA CYS A 324 -9.73 1.34 3.74
C CYS A 324 -8.82 2.50 4.09
N VAL A 325 -7.63 2.53 3.50
CA VAL A 325 -6.63 3.59 3.71
C VAL A 325 -6.20 4.15 2.37
N MET A 326 -5.82 5.42 2.35
CA MET A 326 -5.02 5.99 1.28
C MET A 326 -3.90 6.85 1.84
N LEU A 327 -2.68 6.62 1.36
CA LEU A 327 -1.56 7.54 1.50
C LEU A 327 -1.60 8.54 0.35
N LEU A 328 -1.42 9.82 0.67
CA LEU A 328 -1.23 10.90 -0.27
C LEU A 328 0.07 11.65 0.07
N LEU A 329 0.85 12.02 -0.94
CA LEU A 329 1.95 12.97 -0.79
C LEU A 329 1.55 14.29 -1.46
N VAL A 330 1.53 15.36 -0.66
CA VAL A 330 1.03 16.66 -1.09
C VAL A 330 2.01 17.80 -0.81
N GLU A 331 1.97 18.85 -1.63
CA GLU A 331 2.46 20.17 -1.21
C GLU A 331 1.49 20.72 -0.17
N SER A 332 1.93 20.87 1.09
CA SER A 332 1.08 21.38 2.18
C SER A 332 1.93 21.95 3.31
N GLN A 333 1.34 22.89 4.07
CA GLN A 333 1.90 23.41 5.31
C GLN A 333 1.58 22.51 6.53
N LEU A 334 0.66 21.57 6.37
CA LEU A 334 0.16 20.69 7.42
C LEU A 334 0.23 19.22 7.00
N LEU A 335 0.58 18.35 7.95
CA LEU A 335 0.20 16.95 7.89
C LEU A 335 -1.30 16.88 8.11
N MET A 336 -2.02 16.14 7.28
CA MET A 336 -3.48 16.05 7.37
C MET A 336 -3.94 14.60 7.47
N ASP A 337 -4.93 14.37 8.32
CA ASP A 337 -5.61 13.10 8.46
C ASP A 337 -7.12 13.32 8.28
N GLY A 338 -7.72 12.59 7.35
CA GLY A 338 -9.16 12.55 7.14
C GLY A 338 -9.69 11.17 7.45
N SER A 339 -10.44 11.02 8.54
CA SER A 339 -10.81 9.69 9.04
C SER A 339 -12.29 9.57 9.39
N VAL A 340 -12.93 8.49 8.96
CA VAL A 340 -14.24 8.08 9.47
C VAL A 340 -14.02 7.20 10.69
N VAL A 341 -14.12 7.79 11.88
CA VAL A 341 -13.90 7.09 13.16
C VAL A 341 -15.18 6.56 13.81
N SER A 342 -16.35 7.03 13.35
CA SER A 342 -17.65 6.64 13.87
C SER A 342 -18.78 7.11 12.95
N ALA A 343 -20.00 6.65 13.23
CA ALA A 343 -21.24 7.07 12.58
C ALA A 343 -21.32 6.69 11.09
N SER A 344 -20.67 5.59 10.71
CA SER A 344 -20.96 4.88 9.47
C SER A 344 -22.41 4.40 9.49
N GLN A 345 -23.14 4.66 8.41
CA GLN A 345 -24.55 4.28 8.31
C GLN A 345 -24.89 3.83 6.89
N PHE A 346 -25.79 2.87 6.80
CA PHE A 346 -26.40 2.44 5.54
C PHE A 346 -27.27 3.56 4.98
N VAL A 347 -26.99 4.00 3.74
CA VAL A 347 -27.71 5.09 3.07
C VAL A 347 -28.56 4.61 1.91
N GLY A 348 -28.34 3.40 1.41
CA GLY A 348 -29.13 2.84 0.31
C GLY A 348 -28.49 1.63 -0.33
N GLN A 349 -29.07 1.19 -1.43
CA GLN A 349 -28.53 0.13 -2.26
C GLN A 349 -28.63 0.57 -3.71
N GLN A 350 -27.55 0.41 -4.47
CA GLN A 350 -27.47 0.70 -5.89
C GLN A 350 -26.87 -0.50 -6.61
N ASP A 351 -27.51 -1.00 -7.67
CA ASP A 351 -27.00 -2.10 -8.50
C ASP A 351 -26.52 -3.33 -7.68
N ASP A 352 -27.30 -3.69 -6.64
CA ASP A 352 -27.02 -4.77 -5.67
C ASP A 352 -25.80 -4.56 -4.75
N ILE A 353 -25.28 -3.34 -4.71
CA ILE A 353 -24.23 -2.91 -3.81
C ILE A 353 -24.84 -2.10 -2.66
N ALA A 354 -24.56 -2.50 -1.42
CA ALA A 354 -24.98 -1.78 -0.23
C ALA A 354 -24.10 -0.54 0.00
N GLU A 355 -24.72 0.64 0.07
CA GLU A 355 -24.02 1.92 0.20
C GLU A 355 -23.99 2.37 1.66
N TYR A 356 -22.79 2.68 2.15
CA TYR A 356 -22.52 3.20 3.48
C TYR A 356 -21.82 4.55 3.37
N GLU A 357 -22.24 5.48 4.23
CA GLU A 357 -21.60 6.78 4.36
C GLU A 357 -21.21 7.04 5.81
N GLY A 358 -20.04 7.65 5.99
CA GLY A 358 -19.52 8.04 7.29
C GLY A 358 -19.07 9.50 7.29
N SER A 359 -19.20 10.16 8.43
CA SER A 359 -18.72 11.54 8.59
C SER A 359 -17.19 11.55 8.68
N CYS A 360 -16.52 12.28 7.78
CA CYS A 360 -15.08 12.45 7.87
C CYS A 360 -14.71 13.47 8.94
N LEU A 361 -13.87 13.06 9.89
CA LEU A 361 -13.15 13.94 10.79
C LEU A 361 -11.83 14.33 10.13
N THR A 362 -11.60 15.63 9.90
CA THR A 362 -10.33 16.12 9.40
C THR A 362 -9.54 16.77 10.53
N ILE A 363 -8.27 16.40 10.65
CA ILE A 363 -7.31 16.97 11.61
C ILE A 363 -6.06 17.40 10.84
N GLY A 364 -5.53 18.56 11.19
CA GLY A 364 -4.26 19.06 10.68
C GLY A 364 -3.24 19.21 11.81
N TYR A 365 -1.99 18.80 11.54
CA TYR A 365 -0.85 18.98 12.42
C TYR A 365 0.21 19.84 11.73
N PRO A 366 0.90 20.72 12.47
CA PRO A 366 2.00 21.47 11.91
C PRO A 366 3.15 20.51 11.57
N LYS A 367 3.85 20.78 10.47
CA LYS A 367 5.08 20.06 10.15
C LYS A 367 6.14 20.31 11.23
N SER A 368 6.98 19.30 11.47
CA SER A 368 8.22 19.52 12.21
C SER A 368 9.04 20.62 11.51
N ALA A 369 9.73 21.45 12.30
CA ALA A 369 10.58 22.52 11.75
C ALA A 369 11.68 21.98 10.83
N ASP A 370 12.11 20.73 11.04
CA ASP A 370 13.15 20.08 10.25
C ASP A 370 12.65 19.58 8.89
N GLN A 371 11.34 19.58 8.66
CA GLN A 371 10.65 19.20 7.41
C GLN A 371 10.45 20.40 6.44
N GLY A 372 11.31 21.41 6.55
CA GLY A 372 11.35 22.59 5.68
C GLY A 372 12.24 22.42 4.44
N PRO A 373 12.22 23.39 3.50
CA PRO A 373 13.05 23.38 2.30
C PRO A 373 14.56 23.42 2.64
N PRO A 374 15.44 23.05 1.69
CA PRO A 374 16.86 23.14 1.92
C PRO A 374 17.35 24.56 2.17
N SER A 375 18.28 24.69 3.11
CA SER A 375 19.01 25.93 3.40
C SER A 375 20.01 26.27 2.29
N ASP A 376 20.45 27.53 2.24
CA ASP A 376 21.50 27.95 1.31
C ASP A 376 22.82 27.21 1.53
N GLY A 377 23.11 26.80 2.78
CA GLY A 377 24.29 26.00 3.09
C GLY A 377 24.23 24.63 2.42
N GLU A 378 23.11 23.93 2.58
CA GLU A 378 22.86 22.61 1.96
C GLU A 378 22.88 22.69 0.43
N LYS A 379 22.33 23.75 -0.16
CA LYS A 379 22.32 23.94 -1.63
C LYS A 379 23.71 24.18 -2.23
N ASN A 380 24.64 24.75 -1.47
CA ASN A 380 25.98 25.10 -1.92
C ASN A 380 27.04 24.05 -1.53
N ALA A 381 26.70 23.10 -0.65
CA ALA A 381 27.54 21.96 -0.34
C ALA A 381 27.40 20.87 -1.42
N PRO A 382 28.40 19.98 -1.60
CA PRO A 382 28.25 18.78 -2.42
C PRO A 382 27.12 17.87 -1.91
N LEU A 383 26.63 16.96 -2.77
CA LEU A 383 25.66 15.93 -2.35
C LEU A 383 26.22 15.11 -1.17
N TYR A 384 25.55 15.19 -0.02
CA TYR A 384 25.87 14.39 1.15
C TYR A 384 25.35 12.96 0.98
N LEU A 385 26.19 11.98 1.34
CA LEU A 385 25.81 10.57 1.44
C LEU A 385 26.03 10.10 2.88
N PRO A 386 25.04 9.42 3.50
CA PRO A 386 25.24 8.84 4.81
C PRO A 386 26.31 7.73 4.76
N PRO A 387 26.98 7.43 5.88
CA PRO A 387 27.85 6.26 5.97
C PRO A 387 27.07 4.97 5.62
N ILE A 388 27.60 4.20 4.67
CA ILE A 388 27.04 2.89 4.30
C ILE A 388 27.63 1.85 5.25
N ALA A 389 26.78 1.04 5.89
CA ALA A 389 27.24 -0.05 6.75
C ALA A 389 27.99 -1.10 5.93
N GLU A 390 28.95 -1.81 6.53
CA GLU A 390 29.76 -2.83 5.81
C GLU A 390 28.89 -3.91 5.15
N GLY A 391 27.76 -4.28 5.77
CA GLY A 391 26.81 -5.24 5.23
C GLY A 391 25.92 -4.71 4.10
N ASP A 392 25.86 -3.38 3.92
CA ASP A 392 25.03 -2.70 2.90
C ASP A 392 25.83 -2.32 1.64
N VAL A 393 27.14 -2.59 1.64
CA VAL A 393 27.99 -2.33 0.47
C VAL A 393 27.62 -3.28 -0.66
N ASP A 394 27.32 -2.72 -1.83
CA ASP A 394 26.95 -3.45 -3.06
C ASP A 394 25.69 -4.32 -2.92
N VAL A 395 24.83 -4.05 -1.93
CA VAL A 395 23.54 -4.74 -1.79
C VAL A 395 22.61 -4.31 -2.94
N PRO A 396 22.08 -5.25 -3.73
CA PRO A 396 21.19 -4.91 -4.84
C PRO A 396 19.86 -4.36 -4.31
N PRO A 397 19.25 -3.38 -5.00
CA PRO A 397 17.97 -2.79 -4.58
C PRO A 397 16.80 -3.78 -4.63
N VAL A 398 16.90 -4.77 -5.50
CA VAL A 398 15.94 -5.86 -5.68
C VAL A 398 16.72 -7.17 -5.61
N PRO A 399 16.39 -8.08 -4.67
CA PRO A 399 17.03 -9.39 -4.61
C PRO A 399 16.71 -10.19 -5.87
N VAL A 400 17.55 -11.16 -6.20
CA VAL A 400 17.22 -12.12 -7.25
C VAL A 400 16.00 -12.90 -6.80
N CYS A 401 14.96 -12.91 -7.63
CA CYS A 401 13.83 -13.80 -7.43
C CYS A 401 14.27 -15.24 -7.71
N GLU A 402 14.27 -16.08 -6.68
CA GLU A 402 14.56 -17.51 -6.79
C GLU A 402 13.27 -18.32 -6.62
N ASP A 403 12.99 -19.16 -7.61
CA ASP A 403 11.91 -20.14 -7.53
C ASP A 403 12.20 -21.20 -6.46
N VAL A 404 11.13 -21.83 -5.96
CA VAL A 404 11.28 -23.01 -5.11
C VAL A 404 12.02 -24.09 -5.89
N ASP A 405 13.05 -24.68 -5.27
CA ASP A 405 13.80 -25.79 -5.84
C ASP A 405 12.83 -26.91 -6.27
N ARG A 406 12.78 -27.18 -7.57
CA ARG A 406 11.91 -28.21 -8.16
C ARG A 406 12.28 -29.62 -7.71
N GLU A 407 13.51 -29.81 -7.22
CA GLU A 407 13.99 -31.08 -6.68
C GLU A 407 13.75 -31.20 -5.16
N ALA A 408 13.21 -30.15 -4.51
CA ALA A 408 12.84 -30.24 -3.10
C ALA A 408 11.85 -31.40 -2.89
N GLU A 409 12.12 -32.24 -1.89
CA GLU A 409 11.21 -33.35 -1.60
C GLU A 409 9.80 -32.79 -1.33
N PRO A 410 8.76 -33.35 -1.97
CA PRO A 410 7.40 -32.95 -1.65
C PRO A 410 7.20 -33.13 -0.15
N LEU A 411 6.60 -32.12 0.49
CA LEU A 411 6.18 -32.23 1.88
C LEU A 411 5.30 -33.50 2.01
N ALA A 412 5.25 -34.12 3.18
CA ALA A 412 4.58 -35.40 3.46
C ALA A 412 3.18 -35.53 2.83
N GLU A 413 2.65 -36.76 2.71
CA GLU A 413 1.35 -37.08 2.06
C GLU A 413 0.32 -35.95 2.16
N HIS A 414 0.13 -35.22 1.05
CA HIS A 414 -0.83 -34.12 0.95
C HIS A 414 -2.23 -34.69 0.78
N GLU A 415 -3.16 -34.25 1.62
CA GLU A 415 -4.57 -34.44 1.35
C GLU A 415 -5.07 -33.36 0.36
N LEU A 416 -6.15 -33.65 -0.35
CA LEU A 416 -6.83 -32.64 -1.17
C LEU A 416 -7.26 -31.42 -0.32
N ALA A 417 -7.44 -31.61 0.98
CA ALA A 417 -7.68 -30.54 1.94
C ALA A 417 -6.49 -29.57 2.05
N ASP A 418 -5.25 -30.05 1.96
CA ASP A 418 -4.03 -29.23 2.01
C ASP A 418 -3.85 -28.42 0.72
N ILE A 419 -4.11 -29.05 -0.44
CA ILE A 419 -4.14 -28.38 -1.74
C ILE A 419 -5.22 -27.29 -1.74
N ARG A 420 -6.42 -27.60 -1.25
CA ARG A 420 -7.49 -26.61 -1.11
C ARG A 420 -7.10 -25.49 -0.15
N ALA A 421 -6.49 -25.79 0.98
CA ALA A 421 -6.08 -24.80 1.97
C ALA A 421 -4.93 -23.90 1.47
N THR A 422 -4.09 -24.39 0.56
CA THR A 422 -2.90 -23.67 0.06
C THR A 422 -3.17 -22.93 -1.26
N LEU A 423 -3.94 -23.52 -2.16
CA LEU A 423 -4.22 -22.95 -3.49
C LEU A 423 -5.57 -22.24 -3.59
N LEU A 424 -6.58 -22.65 -2.81
CA LEU A 424 -7.98 -22.23 -3.01
C LEU A 424 -8.59 -21.49 -1.81
N ALA A 425 -7.97 -21.56 -0.62
CA ALA A 425 -8.44 -20.91 0.59
C ALA A 425 -7.80 -19.53 0.86
N PRO A 426 -6.56 -19.24 0.45
CA PRO A 426 -6.08 -17.88 0.58
C PRO A 426 -6.82 -17.01 -0.42
N ALA A 427 -7.62 -16.06 0.08
CA ALA A 427 -8.15 -14.95 -0.72
C ALA A 427 -7.04 -13.96 -1.15
N CYS A 428 -5.80 -14.24 -0.73
CA CYS A 428 -4.58 -13.50 -1.04
C CYS A 428 -3.74 -14.31 -2.04
N SER A 429 -3.65 -13.86 -3.29
CA SER A 429 -2.75 -14.46 -4.28
C SER A 429 -1.30 -14.21 -3.86
N PHE A 430 -0.62 -15.23 -3.35
CA PHE A 430 0.79 -15.09 -2.97
C PHE A 430 1.67 -15.14 -4.21
N SER A 431 2.25 -14.01 -4.57
CA SER A 431 3.26 -14.00 -5.63
C SER A 431 4.23 -12.85 -5.42
N ALA A 432 5.06 -12.97 -4.39
CA ALA A 432 6.21 -12.07 -4.27
C ALA A 432 7.01 -12.17 -5.60
N CYS A 433 7.35 -13.35 -6.05
CA CYS A 433 8.22 -13.47 -7.22
C CYS A 433 7.55 -13.29 -8.60
N HIS A 434 6.30 -13.70 -8.79
CA HIS A 434 5.72 -13.90 -10.13
C HIS A 434 4.56 -12.96 -10.48
N GLY A 435 4.20 -12.02 -9.59
CA GLY A 435 3.04 -11.14 -9.76
C GLY A 435 1.76 -11.93 -10.03
N ALA A 436 0.87 -11.43 -10.90
CA ALA A 436 -0.34 -12.17 -11.31
C ALA A 436 -0.05 -13.42 -12.17
N GLY A 437 1.22 -13.71 -12.50
CA GLY A 437 1.64 -14.90 -13.23
C GLY A 437 1.40 -16.17 -12.42
N GLY A 438 0.67 -17.11 -13.02
CA GLY A 438 0.35 -18.40 -12.43
C GLY A 438 1.56 -19.19 -11.93
N ALA A 439 1.49 -19.71 -10.70
CA ALA A 439 2.52 -20.59 -10.15
C ALA A 439 2.68 -21.83 -11.04
N ALA A 440 3.89 -22.08 -11.53
CA ALA A 440 4.21 -23.21 -12.41
C ALA A 440 3.39 -23.27 -13.72
N GLY A 441 2.91 -22.12 -14.22
CA GLY A 441 2.12 -22.04 -15.45
C GLY A 441 0.66 -22.48 -15.31
N LEU A 442 0.13 -22.53 -14.07
CA LEU A 442 -1.30 -22.72 -13.80
C LEU A 442 -2.03 -21.38 -13.88
N ASP A 443 -2.96 -21.21 -14.82
CA ASP A 443 -3.84 -20.05 -14.82
C ASP A 443 -4.97 -20.22 -13.79
N PHE A 444 -4.76 -19.74 -12.56
CA PHE A 444 -5.81 -19.78 -11.53
C PHE A 444 -6.98 -18.81 -11.80
N THR A 445 -6.87 -17.96 -12.82
CA THR A 445 -7.90 -16.98 -13.21
C THR A 445 -8.82 -17.50 -14.30
N THR A 446 -8.52 -18.69 -14.86
CA THR A 446 -9.35 -19.29 -15.91
C THR A 446 -10.76 -19.62 -15.40
N PRO A 447 -11.81 -19.34 -16.21
CA PRO A 447 -13.18 -19.72 -15.87
C PRO A 447 -13.38 -21.23 -15.67
N ASP A 448 -12.53 -22.08 -16.29
CA ASP A 448 -12.54 -23.54 -16.11
C ASP A 448 -11.30 -24.00 -15.33
N LEU A 449 -11.19 -23.54 -14.08
CA LEU A 449 -10.10 -23.94 -13.19
C LEU A 449 -9.98 -25.47 -13.04
N HIS A 450 -11.09 -26.20 -13.13
CA HIS A 450 -11.05 -27.66 -13.08
C HIS A 450 -10.37 -28.26 -14.31
N GLY A 451 -10.70 -27.76 -15.51
CA GLY A 451 -10.03 -28.15 -16.76
C GLY A 451 -8.53 -27.85 -16.70
N GLU A 452 -8.17 -26.63 -16.30
CA GLU A 452 -6.78 -26.19 -16.12
C GLU A 452 -6.00 -27.11 -15.17
N LEU A 453 -6.56 -27.40 -13.99
CA LEU A 453 -5.93 -28.29 -13.02
C LEU A 453 -5.87 -29.75 -13.48
N SER A 454 -6.79 -30.19 -14.35
CA SER A 454 -6.84 -31.57 -14.83
C SER A 454 -5.84 -31.84 -15.96
N ASP A 455 -5.52 -30.82 -16.75
CA ASP A 455 -4.62 -30.93 -17.91
C ASP A 455 -3.13 -30.78 -17.52
N HIS A 456 -2.84 -30.31 -16.29
CA HIS A 456 -1.49 -30.19 -15.73
C HIS A 456 -0.96 -31.45 -14.99
N VAL A 457 -1.73 -32.54 -14.96
CA VAL A 457 -1.38 -33.80 -14.25
C VAL A 457 -0.59 -34.78 -15.11
#